data_AF-A0A3D1HL11-F1
#
_entry.id   AF-A0A3D1HL11-F1
#
_cell.length_a   1.000
_cell.length_b   1.000
_cell.length_c   1.000
_cell.angle_alpha   90.00
_cell.angle_beta   90.00
_cell.angle_gamma   90.00
#
_symmetry.space_group_name_H-M   'P 1'
#
loop_
_entity.id
_entity.type
_entity.pdbx_description
1 polymer ?
#
loop_
_entity_poly.entity_id
_entity_poly.type
_entity_poly.pdbx_seq_one_letter_code
_entity_poly.pdbx_strand_id
1 'polypeptide(L)' 'MDEITSGQAKVIGGNGTISIINANGSEVNIFSASGQAISKVANAGNETVSVPAGIYIAKVGNKTYKITVK' A
#
# COMPACT_ATOMS: atom_id res chain seq x y z
N MET A 1 -27.31 -13.66 1.72
CA MET A 1 -25.94 -14.12 2.02
C MET A 1 -25.01 -13.09 1.41
N ASP A 2 -24.29 -12.44 2.33
CA ASP A 2 -23.10 -11.63 2.17
C ASP A 2 -23.15 -10.46 1.19
N GLU A 3 -23.37 -9.27 1.77
CA GLU A 3 -22.64 -8.10 1.31
C GLU A 3 -21.15 -8.45 1.28
N ILE A 4 -20.64 -8.84 0.12
CA ILE A 4 -19.24 -8.60 -0.19
C ILE A 4 -19.16 -7.08 -0.34
N THR A 5 -19.06 -6.39 0.79
CA THR A 5 -18.39 -5.10 0.81
C THR A 5 -16.99 -5.43 0.33
N SER A 6 -16.78 -5.24 -0.97
CA SER A 6 -15.47 -5.27 -1.62
C SER A 6 -14.63 -4.22 -0.92
N GLY A 7 -14.02 -4.65 0.19
CA GLY A 7 -13.33 -3.78 1.13
C GLY A 7 -12.22 -3.14 0.36
N GLN A 8 -12.37 -1.85 0.07
CA GLN A 8 -11.38 -1.14 -0.71
C GLN A 8 -10.05 -1.22 0.03
N ALA A 9 -8.98 -1.55 -0.70
CA ALA A 9 -7.66 -1.59 -0.11
C ALA A 9 -7.36 -0.29 0.62
N LYS A 10 -6.87 -0.41 1.87
CA LYS A 10 -6.50 0.71 2.71
C LYS A 10 -4.98 0.72 2.84
N VAL A 11 -4.39 1.89 2.60
CA VAL A 11 -2.96 2.10 2.78
C VAL A 11 -2.76 3.11 3.90
N ILE A 12 -1.93 2.76 4.88
CA ILE A 12 -1.71 3.54 6.10
C ILE A 12 -0.21 3.77 6.25
N GLY A 13 0.20 5.03 6.39
CA GLY A 13 1.55 5.41 6.77
C GLY A 13 1.65 5.49 8.30
N GLY A 14 2.61 4.78 8.87
CA GLY A 14 2.95 4.79 10.29
C GLY A 14 4.31 5.41 10.56
N ASN A 15 4.87 5.10 11.73
CA ASN A 15 6.23 5.47 12.08
C ASN A 15 7.20 4.46 11.45
N GLY A 16 7.91 4.87 10.40
CA GLY A 16 8.84 4.01 9.64
C GLY A 16 8.22 2.80 8.91
N THR A 17 6.89 2.80 8.70
CA THR A 17 6.17 1.66 8.11
C THR A 17 5.01 2.10 7.22
N ILE A 18 4.70 1.29 6.21
CA ILE A 18 3.51 1.38 5.37
C ILE A 18 2.74 0.07 5.51
N SER A 19 1.49 0.15 5.95
CA SER A 19 0.59 -1.00 6.06
C SER A 19 -0.47 -0.95 4.98
N ILE A 20 -0.61 -2.04 4.23
CA ILE A 20 -1.67 -2.29 3.26
C ILE A 20 -2.61 -3.32 3.85
N ILE A 21 -3.90 -3.02 3.85
CA ILE A 21 -4.94 -3.88 4.42
C ILE A 21 -6.03 -4.07 3.36
N ASN A 22 -6.55 -5.30 3.24
CA ASN A 22 -7.61 -5.66 2.29
C ASN A 22 -7.24 -5.37 0.83
N ALA A 23 -6.00 -5.67 0.42
CA ALA A 23 -5.62 -5.60 -1.00
C ALA A 23 -6.28 -6.72 -1.83
N ASN A 24 -6.84 -7.76 -1.21
CA ASN A 24 -7.67 -8.80 -1.86
C ASN A 24 -6.99 -9.45 -3.08
N GLY A 25 -5.69 -9.71 -2.99
CA GLY A 25 -4.89 -10.28 -4.07
C GLY A 25 -4.49 -9.28 -5.17
N SER A 26 -4.71 -7.98 -4.95
CA SER A 26 -4.29 -6.92 -5.89
C SER A 26 -2.77 -6.76 -5.90
N GLU A 27 -2.25 -6.33 -7.06
CA GLU A 27 -0.85 -5.93 -7.15
C GLU A 27 -0.63 -4.63 -6.37
N VAL A 28 0.32 -4.63 -5.44
CA VAL A 28 0.76 -3.48 -4.67
C VAL A 28 2.17 -3.09 -5.12
N ASN A 29 2.35 -1.84 -5.52
CA ASN A 29 3.66 -1.27 -5.82
C ASN A 29 3.86 -0.04 -4.93
N ILE A 30 4.95 0.02 -4.18
CA ILE A 30 5.35 1.18 -3.39
C ILE A 30 6.51 1.86 -4.09
N PHE A 31 6.36 3.16 -4.32
CA PHE A 31 7.37 4.04 -4.88
C PHE A 31 7.77 5.11 -3.87
N SER A 32 9.01 5.57 -3.89
CA SER A 32 9.42 6.80 -3.21
C SER A 32 8.87 8.02 -3.94
N ALA A 33 8.91 9.19 -3.29
CA ALA A 33 8.60 10.46 -3.94
C ALA A 33 9.49 10.79 -5.16
N SER A 34 10.68 10.17 -5.28
CA SER A 34 11.56 10.29 -6.45
C SER A 34 11.19 9.34 -7.60
N GLY A 35 10.16 8.50 -7.43
CA GLY A 35 9.72 7.53 -8.44
C GLY A 35 10.48 6.20 -8.40
N GLN A 36 11.36 5.98 -7.42
CA GLN A 36 12.07 4.72 -7.25
C GLN A 36 11.13 3.66 -6.67
N ALA A 37 11.06 2.48 -7.28
CA ALA A 37 10.31 1.36 -6.73
C ALA A 37 11.00 0.83 -5.47
N ILE A 38 10.28 0.84 -4.35
CA ILE A 38 10.76 0.38 -3.03
C ILE A 38 10.33 -1.06 -2.79
N SER A 39 9.09 -1.41 -3.14
CA SER A 39 8.55 -2.75 -2.96
C SER A 39 7.47 -3.04 -3.98
N LYS A 40 7.36 -4.32 -4.37
CA LYS A 40 6.33 -4.83 -5.27
C LYS A 40 5.82 -6.16 -4.75
N VAL A 41 4.50 -6.29 -4.62
CA VAL A 41 3.81 -7.50 -4.19
C VAL A 41 2.69 -7.79 -5.19
N ALA A 42 2.80 -8.91 -5.92
CA ALA A 42 1.87 -9.23 -7.01
C ALA A 42 0.48 -9.70 -6.54
N ASN A 43 0.41 -10.32 -5.35
CA ASN A 43 -0.83 -10.86 -4.79
C ASN A 43 -0.95 -10.44 -3.31
N ALA A 44 -1.10 -9.14 -3.07
CA ALA A 44 -1.10 -8.62 -1.71
C ALA A 44 -2.46 -8.84 -1.03
N GLY A 45 -2.44 -9.34 0.19
CA GLY A 45 -3.60 -9.39 1.08
C GLY A 45 -3.51 -8.31 2.14
N ASN A 46 -2.68 -8.57 3.14
CA ASN A 46 -2.31 -7.64 4.19
C ASN A 46 -0.78 -7.61 4.27
N GLU A 47 -0.20 -6.46 3.96
CA GLU A 47 1.26 -6.32 3.84
C GLU A 47 1.73 -5.18 4.73
N THR A 48 2.90 -5.33 5.34
CA THR A 48 3.57 -4.24 6.04
C THR A 48 4.99 -4.12 5.54
N VAL A 49 5.34 -2.93 5.08
CA VAL A 49 6.65 -2.62 4.52
C VAL A 49 7.31 -1.59 5.40
N SER A 50 8.50 -1.91 5.92
CA SER A 50 9.29 -0.92 6.66
C SER A 50 10.04 -0.04 5.68
N VAL A 51 9.90 1.27 5.85
CA VAL A 51 10.53 2.28 5.01
C VAL A 51 10.95 3.46 5.88
N PRO A 52 12.03 4.18 5.54
CA PRO A 52 12.40 5.41 6.25
C PRO A 52 11.28 6.44 6.25
N ALA A 53 11.27 7.34 7.23
CA ALA A 53 10.37 8.50 7.25
C ALA A 53 10.50 9.30 5.95
N GLY A 54 9.37 9.66 5.34
CA GLY A 54 9.34 10.28 4.02
C GLY A 54 8.00 10.17 3.32
N ILE A 55 7.96 10.63 2.07
CA ILE A 55 6.77 10.58 1.22
C ILE A 55 6.91 9.41 0.26
N TYR A 56 5.84 8.61 0.17
CA TYR A 56 5.74 7.44 -0.69
C TYR A 56 4.43 7.46 -1.47
N ILE A 57 4.41 6.71 -2.57
CA ILE A 57 3.25 6.49 -3.41
C ILE A 57 3.00 4.99 -3.42
N ALA A 58 1.87 4.52 -2.91
CA ALA A 58 1.46 3.13 -3.04
C ALA A 58 0.38 3.03 -4.12
N LYS A 59 0.62 2.18 -5.11
CA LYS A 59 -0.35 1.80 -6.12
C LYS A 59 -0.90 0.43 -5.75
N VAL A 60 -2.19 0.34 -5.48
CA VAL A 60 -2.91 -0.92 -5.21
C VAL A 60 -3.89 -1.16 -6.33
N GLY A 61 -3.59 -2.11 -7.20
CA GLY A 61 -4.31 -2.33 -8.46
C GLY A 61 -4.35 -1.05 -9.31
N ASN A 62 -5.55 -0.53 -9.55
CA ASN A 62 -5.76 0.72 -10.30
C ASN A 62 -5.83 1.98 -9.43
N LYS A 63 -5.68 1.87 -8.11
CA LYS A 63 -5.75 3.01 -7.19
C LYS A 63 -4.37 3.43 -6.74
N THR A 64 -4.15 4.73 -6.63
CA THR A 64 -2.89 5.30 -6.16
C THR A 64 -3.14 6.11 -4.89
N TYR A 65 -2.30 5.89 -3.89
CA TYR A 65 -2.39 6.49 -2.56
C TYR A 65 -1.07 7.22 -2.28
N LYS A 66 -1.17 8.46 -1.81
CA LYS A 66 -0.02 9.20 -1.29
C LYS A 66 0.09 8.92 0.21
N ILE A 67 1.25 8.47 0.65
CA ILE A 67 1.54 8.10 2.02
C ILE A 67 2.64 9.01 2.56
N THR A 68 2.43 9.54 3.75
CA THR A 68 3.48 10.21 4.50
C THR A 68 3.81 9.33 5.70
N VAL A 69 5.05 8.86 5.73
CA VAL A 69 5.61 8.05 6.82
C VAL A 69 6.39 9.01 7.72
N LYS A 70 6.12 8.95 9.01
CA LYS A 70 6.84 9.77 10.01
C LYS A 70 7.96 8.98 10.67
#